data_AF-A0A7Z7HW81-F1
#
_entry.id   AF-A0A7Z7HW81-F1
#
_cell.length_a   1.000
_cell.length_b   1.000
_cell.length_c   1.000
_cell.angle_alpha   90.00
_cell.angle_beta   90.00
_cell.angle_gamma   90.00
#
_symmetry.space_group_name_H-M   'P 1'
#
loop_
_entity.id
_entity.type
_entity.pdbx_description
1 polymer ?
#
loop_
_entity_poly.entity_id
_entity_poly.type
_entity_poly.pdbx_seq_one_letter_code
_entity_poly.pdbx_strand_id
1 'polypeptide(L)'
;MDSFIASTFSTVTGGIALALLFFITKEKLFPLTEVSGHWELTTTTQKTKRNPFKNMKIKYDLILWREDKVIRGTAEKFFEISQKGSKTYYGKNRKRGRIKGYIEKNYFSRDKIIINMTLDDFGRESDYLFKLTVKNKNYAQGRFYSMVAEQHGHVELTRKSEP
;
A
#
# COMPACT_ATOMS: atom_id res chain seq x y z
N MET A 1 30.88 38.68 -31.13
CA MET A 1 29.46 38.43 -30.78
C MET A 1 29.05 36.99 -31.09
N ASP A 2 29.46 36.43 -32.23
CA ASP A 2 29.04 35.08 -32.67
C ASP A 2 29.40 33.95 -31.71
N SER A 3 30.61 33.97 -31.12
CA SER A 3 31.02 32.97 -30.11
C SER A 3 30.18 33.03 -28.83
N PHE A 4 29.73 34.22 -28.44
CA PHE A 4 28.87 34.41 -27.26
C PHE A 4 27.44 33.89 -27.53
N ILE A 5 26.91 34.15 -28.73
CA ILE A 5 25.59 33.67 -29.14
C ILE A 5 25.60 32.13 -29.25
N ALA A 6 26.63 31.56 -29.88
CA ALA A 6 26.77 30.11 -30.05
C ALA A 6 26.91 29.36 -28.70
N SER A 7 27.74 29.90 -27.78
CA SER A 7 27.90 29.31 -26.44
C SER A 7 26.64 29.41 -25.60
N THR A 8 25.91 30.52 -25.70
CA THR A 8 24.62 30.70 -25.03
C THR A 8 23.59 29.70 -25.57
N PHE A 9 23.48 29.56 -26.89
CA PHE A 9 22.54 28.63 -27.52
C PHE A 9 22.86 27.17 -27.16
N SER A 10 24.12 26.78 -27.22
CA SER A 10 24.58 25.45 -26.80
C SER A 10 24.21 25.14 -25.34
N THR A 11 24.42 26.10 -24.44
CA THR A 11 24.07 25.96 -23.02
C THR A 11 22.56 25.78 -22.82
N VAL A 12 21.75 26.61 -23.48
CA VAL A 12 20.29 26.53 -23.41
C VAL A 12 19.79 25.19 -23.97
N THR A 13 20.30 24.75 -25.12
CA THR A 13 19.96 23.44 -25.70
C THR A 13 20.35 22.29 -24.77
N GLY A 14 21.53 22.36 -24.14
CA GLY A 14 21.96 21.37 -23.15
C GLY A 14 21.01 21.28 -21.94
N GLY A 15 20.58 22.43 -21.42
CA GLY A 15 19.60 22.50 -20.33
C GLY A 15 18.25 21.89 -20.71
N ILE A 16 17.74 22.19 -21.91
CA ILE A 16 16.49 21.63 -22.43
C ILE A 16 16.60 20.11 -22.59
N ALA A 17 17.69 19.63 -23.20
CA ALA A 17 17.91 18.20 -23.41
C ALA A 17 17.97 17.43 -22.09
N LEU A 18 18.67 17.97 -21.07
CA LEU A 18 18.74 17.37 -19.74
C LEU A 18 17.38 17.35 -19.05
N ALA A 19 16.61 18.44 -19.16
CA ALA A 19 15.25 18.50 -18.62
C ALA A 19 14.35 17.44 -19.26
N LEU A 20 14.36 17.32 -20.59
CA LEU A 20 13.61 16.29 -21.32
C LEU A 20 14.01 14.88 -20.89
N LEU A 21 15.31 14.61 -20.77
CA LEU A 21 15.82 13.33 -20.30
C LEU A 21 15.31 13.02 -18.88
N PHE A 22 15.30 14.01 -17.99
CA PHE A 22 14.78 13.84 -16.63
C PHE A 22 13.27 13.54 -16.62
N PHE A 23 12.46 14.27 -17.40
CA PHE A 23 11.02 14.03 -17.50
C PHE A 23 10.70 12.64 -18.07
N ILE A 24 11.35 12.26 -19.18
CA ILE A 24 11.18 10.94 -19.79
C ILE A 24 11.56 9.83 -18.78
N THR A 25 12.67 10.01 -18.06
CA THR A 25 13.11 9.04 -17.06
C THR A 25 12.11 8.91 -15.92
N LYS A 26 11.63 10.03 -15.40
CA LYS A 26 10.68 10.05 -14.29
C LYS A 26 9.32 9.46 -14.66
N GLU A 27 8.80 9.78 -15.85
CA GLU A 27 7.42 9.42 -16.23
C GLU A 27 7.33 8.05 -16.91
N LYS A 28 8.29 7.73 -17.78
CA LYS A 28 8.22 6.52 -18.62
C LYS A 28 9.02 5.35 -18.07
N LEU A 29 10.22 5.62 -17.54
CA LEU A 29 11.09 4.55 -17.02
C LEU A 29 10.75 4.18 -15.56
N PHE A 30 10.35 5.15 -14.74
CA PHE A 30 10.05 4.93 -13.33
C PHE A 30 8.66 5.45 -12.91
N PRO A 31 7.57 5.02 -13.58
CA PRO A 31 6.22 5.45 -13.24
C PRO A 31 5.89 5.08 -11.79
N LEU A 32 5.07 5.90 -11.14
CA LEU A 32 4.58 5.63 -9.79
C LEU A 32 3.68 4.38 -9.82
N THR A 33 3.81 3.52 -8.80
CA THR A 33 3.00 2.30 -8.73
C THR A 33 1.50 2.62 -8.66
N GLU A 34 0.70 2.01 -9.54
CA GLU A 34 -0.75 2.18 -9.55
C GLU A 34 -1.41 1.31 -8.47
N VAL A 35 -1.95 1.97 -7.44
CA VAL A 35 -2.60 1.30 -6.30
C VAL A 35 -4.11 1.49 -6.26
N SER A 36 -4.68 2.32 -7.13
CA SER A 36 -6.12 2.56 -7.13
C SER A 36 -6.88 1.33 -7.62
N GLY A 37 -7.98 0.99 -6.97
CA GLY A 37 -8.85 -0.14 -7.32
C GLY A 37 -9.22 -1.01 -6.12
N HIS A 38 -9.71 -2.21 -6.42
CA HIS A 38 -10.17 -3.20 -5.44
C HIS A 38 -9.06 -4.20 -5.09
N TRP A 39 -8.84 -4.42 -3.79
CA TRP A 39 -7.78 -5.27 -3.26
C TRP A 39 -8.28 -6.17 -2.13
N GLU A 40 -7.69 -7.36 -1.98
CA GLU A 40 -7.78 -8.17 -0.76
C GLU A 40 -6.49 -8.03 0.03
N LEU A 41 -6.63 -7.63 1.30
CA LEU A 41 -5.53 -7.62 2.25
C LEU A 41 -5.68 -8.83 3.18
N THR A 42 -4.65 -9.66 3.23
CA THR A 42 -4.60 -10.85 4.09
C THR A 42 -3.50 -10.70 5.12
N THR A 43 -3.85 -10.75 6.40
CA THR A 43 -2.88 -10.76 7.51
C THR A 43 -2.76 -12.16 8.09
N THR A 44 -1.53 -12.58 8.41
CA THR A 44 -1.25 -13.81 9.15
C THR A 44 -0.43 -13.47 10.40
N THR A 45 -1.04 -13.60 11.58
CA THR A 45 -0.41 -13.28 12.87
C THR A 45 0.67 -14.31 13.20
N GLN A 46 1.88 -13.84 13.47
CA GLN A 46 3.03 -14.69 13.84
C GLN A 46 3.44 -14.51 15.30
N LYS A 47 3.36 -13.28 15.81
CA LYS A 47 3.62 -12.93 17.21
C LYS A 47 2.44 -12.14 17.77
N THR A 48 2.08 -12.39 19.02
CA THR A 48 0.99 -11.71 19.73
C THR A 48 1.21 -11.87 21.23
N LYS A 49 0.79 -10.89 22.04
CA LYS A 49 0.80 -11.04 23.51
C LYS A 49 -0.34 -11.92 24.01
N ARG A 50 -1.37 -12.17 23.20
CA ARG A 50 -2.56 -12.94 23.59
C ARG A 50 -2.72 -14.18 22.73
N ASN A 51 -2.73 -15.35 23.37
CA ASN A 51 -2.81 -16.66 22.72
C ASN A 51 -3.97 -16.84 21.72
N PRO A 52 -5.19 -16.30 21.92
CA PRO A 52 -6.30 -16.48 20.97
C PRO A 52 -6.00 -15.98 19.54
N PHE A 53 -5.03 -15.08 19.40
CA PHE A 53 -4.65 -14.45 18.12
C PHE A 53 -3.49 -15.17 17.43
N LYS A 54 -2.88 -16.19 18.05
CA LYS A 54 -1.73 -16.89 17.49
C LYS A 54 -2.16 -17.62 16.21
N ASN A 55 -1.38 -17.45 15.14
CA ASN A 55 -1.67 -18.00 13.80
C ASN A 55 -3.01 -17.54 13.20
N MET A 56 -3.60 -16.45 13.71
CA MET A 56 -4.85 -15.92 13.19
C MET A 56 -4.64 -15.36 11.79
N LYS A 57 -5.51 -15.76 10.85
CA LYS A 57 -5.56 -15.23 9.48
C LYS A 57 -6.79 -14.35 9.34
N ILE A 58 -6.64 -13.11 8.87
CA ILE A 58 -7.77 -12.19 8.65
C ILE A 58 -7.69 -11.68 7.23
N LYS A 59 -8.85 -11.56 6.58
CA LYS A 59 -8.99 -10.96 5.26
C LYS A 59 -9.90 -9.76 5.27
N TYR A 60 -9.49 -8.77 4.49
CA TYR A 60 -10.18 -7.51 4.33
C TYR A 60 -10.35 -7.22 2.84
N ASP A 61 -11.53 -6.72 2.46
CA ASP A 61 -11.79 -6.12 1.15
C ASP A 61 -11.44 -4.64 1.24
N LEU A 62 -10.63 -4.15 0.32
CA LEU A 62 -10.11 -2.78 0.31
C LEU A 62 -10.49 -2.10 -1.00
N ILE A 63 -11.03 -0.89 -0.90
CA ILE A 63 -11.13 0.05 -2.02
C ILE A 63 -10.10 1.14 -1.75
N LEU A 64 -9.10 1.24 -2.63
CA LEU A 64 -8.01 2.20 -2.53
C LEU A 64 -8.08 3.19 -3.69
N TRP A 65 -7.71 4.43 -3.43
CA TRP A 65 -7.40 5.43 -4.45
C TRP A 65 -6.20 6.26 -4.00
N ARG A 66 -5.54 6.93 -4.95
CA ARG A 66 -4.37 7.76 -4.66
C ARG A 66 -4.53 9.18 -5.17
N GLU A 67 -3.99 10.10 -4.39
CA GLU A 67 -3.74 11.49 -4.74
C GLU A 67 -2.22 11.66 -4.76
N ASP A 68 -1.62 11.57 -5.96
CA ASP A 68 -0.18 11.41 -6.15
C ASP A 68 0.39 10.20 -5.38
N LYS A 69 1.22 10.44 -4.35
CA LYS A 69 1.82 9.43 -3.47
C LYS A 69 0.97 9.13 -2.25
N VAL A 70 -0.07 9.91 -1.96
CA VAL A 70 -0.94 9.71 -0.79
C VAL A 70 -1.99 8.67 -1.13
N ILE A 71 -2.14 7.68 -0.26
CA ILE A 71 -3.16 6.64 -0.37
C ILE A 71 -4.31 6.95 0.57
N ARG A 72 -5.51 6.83 0.05
CA ARG A 72 -6.77 6.88 0.77
C ARG A 72 -7.57 5.62 0.44
N GLY A 73 -8.47 5.26 1.33
CA GLY A 73 -9.27 4.08 1.09
C GLY A 73 -10.25 3.76 2.21
N THR A 74 -11.02 2.72 1.95
CA THR A 74 -11.86 2.07 2.95
C THR A 74 -11.59 0.58 2.94
N ALA A 75 -11.77 -0.06 4.10
CA ALA A 75 -11.63 -1.50 4.26
C ALA A 75 -12.90 -2.09 4.88
N GLU A 76 -13.17 -3.35 4.57
CA GLU A 76 -14.14 -4.17 5.29
C GLU A 76 -13.54 -5.52 5.66
N LYS A 77 -13.56 -5.86 6.95
CA LYS A 77 -13.24 -7.20 7.41
C LYS A 77 -14.37 -8.15 7.02
N PHE A 78 -14.06 -9.16 6.21
CA PHE A 78 -15.06 -10.12 5.73
C PHE A 78 -14.77 -11.56 6.13
N PHE A 79 -13.55 -11.89 6.57
CA PHE A 79 -13.20 -13.27 6.92
C PHE A 79 -12.10 -13.33 7.97
N GLU A 80 -12.19 -14.31 8.87
CA GLU A 80 -11.11 -14.66 9.79
C GLU A 80 -11.02 -16.16 10.04
N ILE A 81 -9.82 -16.64 10.34
CA ILE A 81 -9.52 -17.96 10.90
C ILE A 81 -8.82 -17.70 12.22
N SER A 82 -9.42 -18.20 13.30
CA SER A 82 -8.87 -18.12 14.66
C SER A 82 -8.79 -19.52 15.27
N GLN A 83 -8.33 -19.63 16.51
CA GLN A 83 -8.37 -20.89 17.26
C GLN A 83 -9.79 -21.44 17.44
N LYS A 84 -10.83 -20.60 17.34
CA LYS A 84 -12.24 -21.01 17.45
C LYS A 84 -12.83 -21.52 16.14
N GLY A 85 -12.06 -21.51 15.04
CA GLY A 85 -12.51 -21.88 13.70
C GLY A 85 -12.48 -20.70 12.73
N SER A 86 -13.06 -20.93 11.54
CA SER A 86 -13.23 -19.92 10.49
C SER A 86 -14.58 -19.22 10.62
N LYS A 87 -14.61 -17.93 10.27
CA LYS A 87 -15.82 -17.13 10.26
C LYS A 87 -15.82 -16.18 9.08
N THR A 88 -16.89 -16.24 8.30
CA THR A 88 -17.16 -15.29 7.22
C THR A 88 -18.23 -14.30 7.66
N TYR A 89 -17.99 -13.03 7.38
CA TYR A 89 -18.86 -11.92 7.73
C TYR A 89 -19.59 -11.41 6.48
N TYR A 90 -20.91 -11.30 6.57
CA TYR A 90 -21.78 -10.84 5.49
C TYR A 90 -22.59 -9.62 5.91
N GLY A 91 -22.83 -8.70 4.97
CA GLY A 91 -23.64 -7.51 5.15
C GLY A 91 -23.25 -6.70 6.39
N LYS A 92 -24.24 -6.40 7.24
CA LYS A 92 -24.08 -5.60 8.48
C LYS A 92 -23.05 -6.13 9.48
N ASN A 93 -22.65 -7.39 9.37
CA ASN A 93 -21.67 -8.00 10.26
C ASN A 93 -20.23 -7.72 9.82
N ARG A 94 -20.01 -7.19 8.61
CA ARG A 94 -18.70 -6.72 8.15
C ARG A 94 -18.31 -5.48 8.95
N LYS A 95 -17.04 -5.43 9.37
CA LYS A 95 -16.50 -4.29 10.11
C LYS A 95 -15.77 -3.37 9.16
N ARG A 96 -16.28 -2.13 9.02
CA ARG A 96 -15.72 -1.12 8.14
C ARG A 96 -14.58 -0.37 8.82
N GLY A 97 -13.58 -0.01 8.04
CA GLY A 97 -12.44 0.80 8.46
C GLY A 97 -12.05 1.83 7.42
N ARG A 98 -11.21 2.77 7.85
CA ARG A 98 -10.65 3.83 7.02
C ARG A 98 -9.17 3.58 6.80
N ILE A 99 -8.69 3.93 5.61
CA ILE A 99 -7.29 3.77 5.22
C ILE A 99 -6.66 5.12 4.92
N LYS A 100 -5.46 5.33 5.47
CA LYS A 100 -4.54 6.41 5.10
C LYS A 100 -3.16 5.81 4.90
N GLY A 101 -2.45 6.23 3.86
CA GLY A 101 -1.13 5.70 3.59
C GLY A 101 -0.35 6.55 2.60
N TYR A 102 0.80 6.04 2.19
CA TYR A 102 1.59 6.65 1.13
C TYR A 102 2.50 5.64 0.41
N ILE A 103 2.96 6.01 -0.77
CA ILE A 103 3.92 5.27 -1.58
C ILE A 103 5.31 5.89 -1.40
N GLU A 104 6.27 5.07 -0.96
CA GLU A 104 7.69 5.39 -1.00
C GLU A 104 8.26 4.93 -2.34
N LYS A 105 8.47 5.87 -3.26
CA LYS A 105 9.08 5.63 -4.56
C LYS A 105 10.57 5.39 -4.40
N ASN A 106 11.06 4.25 -4.88
CA ASN A 106 12.48 3.94 -4.90
C ASN A 106 12.96 3.79 -6.35
N TYR A 107 14.02 4.51 -6.74
CA TYR A 107 14.56 4.44 -8.11
C TYR A 107 15.45 3.21 -8.34
N PHE A 108 16.16 2.77 -7.30
CA PHE A 108 17.12 1.66 -7.36
C PHE A 108 16.64 0.40 -6.62
N SER A 109 15.42 0.41 -6.10
CA SER A 109 14.82 -0.74 -5.43
C SER A 109 13.30 -0.74 -5.62
N ARG A 110 12.62 -1.73 -5.06
CA ARG A 110 11.16 -1.84 -5.19
C ARG A 110 10.46 -0.74 -4.39
N ASP A 111 9.39 -0.20 -4.95
CA ASP A 111 8.50 0.72 -4.26
C ASP A 111 7.95 0.07 -2.99
N LYS A 112 7.75 0.89 -1.95
CA LYS A 112 7.09 0.46 -0.72
C LYS A 112 5.76 1.19 -0.56
N ILE A 113 4.83 0.51 0.07
CA ILE A 113 3.50 1.05 0.38
C ILE A 113 3.34 0.97 1.90
N ILE A 114 3.08 2.11 2.52
CA ILE A 114 2.81 2.21 3.94
C ILE A 114 1.32 2.52 4.10
N ILE A 115 0.59 1.62 4.76
CA ILE A 115 -0.85 1.77 5.00
C ILE A 115 -1.09 1.76 6.49
N ASN A 116 -1.77 2.77 7.00
CA ASN A 116 -2.43 2.77 8.29
C ASN A 116 -3.94 2.56 8.05
N MET A 117 -4.50 1.57 8.73
CA MET A 117 -5.91 1.24 8.69
C MET A 117 -6.46 1.34 10.11
N THR A 118 -7.52 2.14 10.26
CA THR A 118 -8.26 2.25 11.52
C THR A 118 -9.58 1.49 11.37
N LEU A 119 -9.81 0.51 12.24
CA LEU A 119 -11.04 -0.28 12.29
C LEU A 119 -11.71 -0.13 13.65
N ASP A 120 -13.04 -0.03 13.67
CA ASP A 120 -13.84 -0.23 14.87
C ASP A 120 -14.12 -1.73 15.06
N ASP A 121 -13.26 -2.39 15.82
CA ASP A 121 -13.36 -3.81 16.17
C ASP A 121 -13.07 -4.00 17.66
N PHE A 122 -13.69 -5.01 18.27
CA PHE A 122 -13.58 -5.26 19.72
C PHE A 122 -14.05 -4.10 20.63
N GLY A 123 -15.00 -3.29 20.16
CA GLY A 123 -15.61 -2.21 20.96
C GLY A 123 -14.75 -0.95 21.10
N ARG A 124 -13.72 -0.80 20.25
CA ARG A 124 -12.90 0.41 20.14
C ARG A 124 -12.31 0.56 18.75
N GLU A 125 -11.96 1.79 18.37
CA GLU A 125 -11.08 2.00 17.23
C GLU A 125 -9.68 1.45 17.53
N SER A 126 -9.11 0.76 16.55
CA SER A 126 -7.77 0.18 16.61
C SER A 126 -7.03 0.40 15.31
N ASP A 127 -5.75 0.71 15.43
CA ASP A 127 -4.87 0.93 14.29
C ASP A 127 -4.07 -0.32 13.91
N TYR A 128 -3.92 -0.46 12.60
CA TYR A 128 -3.12 -1.48 11.94
C TYR A 128 -2.16 -0.77 10.99
N LEU A 129 -0.87 -1.01 11.15
CA LEU A 129 0.18 -0.51 10.26
C LEU A 129 0.67 -1.64 9.37
N PHE A 130 0.63 -1.43 8.06
CA PHE A 130 1.15 -2.33 7.04
C PHE A 130 2.33 -1.70 6.34
N LYS A 131 3.44 -2.43 6.27
CA LYS A 131 4.64 -2.07 5.50
C LYS A 131 4.80 -3.10 4.40
N LEU A 132 4.47 -2.71 3.17
CA LEU A 132 4.40 -3.57 2.01
C LEU A 132 5.52 -3.21 1.03
N THR A 133 6.11 -4.22 0.39
CA THR A 133 7.00 -4.06 -0.76
C THR A 133 6.26 -4.50 -2.01
N VAL A 134 6.17 -3.64 -3.01
CA VAL A 134 5.54 -3.93 -4.30
C VAL A 134 6.33 -5.03 -4.99
N LYS A 135 5.67 -6.13 -5.37
CA LYS A 135 6.30 -7.23 -6.10
C LYS A 135 5.95 -7.16 -7.58
N ASN A 136 4.70 -6.82 -7.90
CA ASN A 136 4.22 -6.52 -9.24
C ASN A 136 2.95 -5.66 -9.14
N LYS A 137 2.34 -5.30 -10.29
CA LYS A 137 1.15 -4.45 -10.38
C LYS A 137 -0.09 -4.94 -9.60
N ASN A 138 -0.16 -6.24 -9.31
CA ASN A 138 -1.31 -6.88 -8.68
C ASN A 138 -0.98 -7.49 -7.32
N TYR A 139 0.25 -7.34 -6.83
CA TYR A 139 0.70 -8.02 -5.62
C TYR A 139 1.78 -7.23 -4.87
N ALA A 140 1.55 -7.03 -3.59
CA ALA A 140 2.52 -6.54 -2.63
C ALA A 140 2.49 -7.40 -1.36
N GLN A 141 3.60 -7.47 -0.66
CA GLN A 141 3.68 -8.24 0.59
C GLN A 141 4.67 -7.62 1.57
N GLY A 142 4.54 -7.95 2.83
CA GLY A 142 5.46 -7.47 3.85
C GLY A 142 5.04 -7.82 5.26
N ARG A 143 5.05 -6.82 6.14
CA ARG A 143 4.80 -6.99 7.58
C ARG A 143 3.67 -6.09 8.06
N PHE A 144 2.94 -6.57 9.06
CA PHE A 144 1.96 -5.74 9.75
C PHE A 144 2.25 -5.67 11.24
N TYR A 145 1.76 -4.60 11.84
CA TYR A 145 1.67 -4.38 13.27
C TYR A 145 0.25 -3.92 13.63
N SER A 146 -0.31 -4.41 14.71
CA SER A 146 -1.60 -3.96 15.22
C SER A 146 -1.53 -3.63 16.70
N MET A 147 -2.24 -2.58 17.10
CA MET A 147 -2.49 -2.27 18.51
C MET A 147 -3.50 -3.24 19.15
N VAL A 148 -4.20 -4.07 18.37
CA VAL A 148 -5.01 -5.16 18.92
C VAL A 148 -4.07 -6.27 19.37
N ALA A 149 -4.03 -6.50 20.68
CA ALA A 149 -3.22 -7.56 21.31
C ALA A 149 -1.73 -7.55 20.96
N GLU A 150 -1.20 -6.41 20.49
CA GLU A 150 0.18 -6.24 20.01
C GLU A 150 0.58 -7.35 19.01
N GLN A 151 -0.23 -7.49 17.97
CA GLN A 151 0.01 -8.47 16.91
C GLN A 151 1.08 -7.99 15.94
N HIS A 152 1.94 -8.92 15.54
CA HIS A 152 2.89 -8.76 14.45
C HIS A 152 2.82 -9.96 13.53
N GLY A 153 2.99 -9.74 12.24
CA GLY A 153 3.00 -10.86 11.31
C GLY A 153 3.27 -10.50 9.86
N HIS A 154 2.83 -11.39 8.99
CA HIS A 154 2.94 -11.24 7.55
C HIS A 154 1.66 -10.65 6.97
N VAL A 155 1.80 -9.83 5.94
CA VAL A 155 0.67 -9.28 5.20
C VAL A 155 0.89 -9.44 3.71
N GLU A 156 -0.17 -9.77 3.01
CA GLU A 156 -0.26 -9.84 1.55
C GLU A 156 -1.38 -8.91 1.09
N LEU A 157 -1.13 -8.21 -0.01
CA LEU A 157 -2.07 -7.32 -0.67
C LEU A 157 -2.17 -7.74 -2.14
N THR A 158 -3.34 -8.24 -2.52
CA THR A 158 -3.58 -8.82 -3.85
C THR A 158 -4.71 -8.10 -4.55
N ARG A 159 -4.50 -7.64 -5.78
CA ARG A 159 -5.53 -6.94 -6.56
C ARG A 159 -6.64 -7.94 -6.89
N LYS A 160 -7.88 -7.57 -6.59
CA LYS A 160 -9.05 -8.31 -7.04
C LYS A 160 -9.32 -7.90 -8.48
N SER A 161 -9.41 -8.88 -9.37
CA SER A 161 -9.95 -8.63 -10.70
C SER A 161 -11.37 -8.10 -10.56
N GLU A 162 -11.68 -7.03 -11.29
CA GLU A 162 -13.08 -6.69 -11.57
C GLU A 162 -13.72 -7.90 -12.27
N PRO A 163 -14.93 -8.32 -11.89
CA PRO A 163 -15.64 -9.37 -12.61
C PRO A 163 -15.94 -8.96 -14.05
#